data_AF-A0A661VFH4-F1
#
_entry.id   AF-A0A661VFH4-F1
#
_cell.length_a   1.000
_cell.length_b   1.000
_cell.length_c   1.000
_cell.angle_alpha   90.00
_cell.angle_beta   90.00
_cell.angle_gamma   90.00
#
_symmetry.space_group_name_H-M   'P 1'
#
loop_
_entity.id
_entity.type
_entity.pdbx_description
1 polymer ?
#
loop_
_entity_poly.entity_id
_entity_poly.type
_entity_poly.pdbx_seq_one_letter_code
_entity_poly.pdbx_strand_id
1 'polypeptide(L)'
;MNKSEKILSLDADNPALSNRQIAEAVGCTRRLVRMIRNTAEAYKGRMPKILIFDIETAPMEIYTWGLYKQHPQTHQVIKDWSLLSWSAKWLFNDTVYSQRVTGEQAIERDDSSIVKSLWALLDEADLVIGHNAAKFDVRKANLRFALNGLLPPNPYRVIDTLTHSRKVFGSSSFKMDYLNKIFGLSMKIPTNFQLWVDCVKGSNKALKEMETYNRMDVNITEELYLKLRPWMKGHPNVALYINTDETLCTNCGNEDLEWAGYYFTPAGKYRSFRCNGCGAIGRSRISDLDKESRAKLLLSVAA
;
A
#
# COMPACT_ATOMS: atom_id res chain seq x y z
N MET A 1 13.96 -17.29 0.29
CA MET A 1 12.89 -17.43 -0.71
C MET A 1 11.53 -17.33 -0.02
N ASN A 2 10.69 -16.39 -0.47
CA ASN A 2 9.30 -16.28 -0.04
C ASN A 2 8.45 -17.45 -0.61
N LYS A 3 7.19 -17.60 -0.17
CA LYS A 3 6.32 -18.70 -0.63
C LYS A 3 6.14 -18.69 -2.14
N SER A 4 6.00 -17.51 -2.76
CA SER A 4 5.88 -17.38 -4.21
C SER A 4 7.15 -17.80 -4.93
N GLU A 5 8.33 -17.36 -4.48
CA GLU A 5 9.63 -17.79 -5.01
C GLU A 5 9.86 -19.29 -4.82
N LYS A 6 9.45 -19.86 -3.68
CA LYS A 6 9.51 -21.32 -3.44
C LYS A 6 8.57 -22.08 -4.36
N ILE A 7 7.35 -21.59 -4.58
CA ILE A 7 6.39 -22.16 -5.52
C ILE A 7 6.96 -22.13 -6.93
N LEU A 8 7.46 -20.97 -7.38
CA LEU A 8 8.04 -20.78 -8.71
C LEU A 8 9.31 -21.63 -8.92
N SER A 9 10.17 -21.73 -7.91
CA SER A 9 11.38 -22.58 -7.96
C SER A 9 11.00 -24.06 -8.05
N LEU A 10 10.11 -24.55 -7.17
CA LEU A 10 9.67 -25.95 -7.21
C LEU A 10 8.95 -26.31 -8.51
N ASP A 11 8.18 -25.35 -9.05
CA ASP A 11 7.48 -25.50 -10.32
C ASP A 11 8.45 -25.54 -11.51
N ALA A 12 9.49 -24.69 -11.49
CA ALA A 12 10.53 -24.69 -12.50
C ALA A 12 11.43 -25.94 -12.45
N ASP A 13 11.75 -26.42 -11.23
CA ASP A 13 12.58 -27.61 -11.01
C ASP A 13 11.85 -28.91 -11.38
N ASN A 14 10.52 -28.96 -11.16
CA ASN A 14 9.70 -30.11 -11.52
C ASN A 14 8.25 -29.72 -11.92
N PRO A 15 8.01 -29.41 -13.20
CA PRO A 15 6.70 -28.95 -13.70
C PRO A 15 5.56 -29.96 -13.53
N ALA A 16 5.89 -31.26 -13.36
CA ALA A 16 4.88 -32.32 -13.20
C ALA A 16 4.22 -32.34 -11.82
N LEU A 17 4.72 -31.57 -10.86
CA LEU A 17 4.11 -31.50 -9.52
C LEU A 17 2.69 -30.93 -9.60
N SER A 18 1.75 -31.55 -8.89
CA SER A 18 0.40 -30.99 -8.74
C SER A 18 0.39 -29.78 -7.80
N ASN A 19 -0.62 -28.91 -7.94
CA ASN A 19 -0.82 -27.78 -7.04
C ASN A 19 -0.90 -28.21 -5.55
N ARG A 20 -1.31 -29.45 -5.30
CA ARG A 20 -1.36 -30.05 -3.96
C ARG A 20 0.04 -30.34 -3.42
N GLN A 21 0.88 -30.98 -4.21
CA GLN A 21 2.24 -31.36 -3.81
C GLN A 21 3.10 -30.12 -3.52
N ILE A 22 3.01 -29.09 -4.36
CA ILE A 22 3.70 -27.82 -4.10
C ILE A 22 3.15 -27.13 -2.85
N ALA A 23 1.83 -27.13 -2.65
CA ALA A 23 1.22 -26.52 -1.48
C ALA A 23 1.67 -27.19 -0.17
N GLU A 24 1.77 -28.52 -0.17
CA GLU A 24 2.29 -29.31 0.95
C GLU A 24 3.78 -29.04 1.19
N ALA A 25 4.60 -28.99 0.14
CA ALA A 25 6.04 -28.71 0.24
C ALA A 25 6.37 -27.29 0.72
N VAL A 26 5.55 -26.30 0.34
CA VAL A 26 5.76 -24.88 0.70
C VAL A 26 5.06 -24.49 2.00
N GLY A 27 4.11 -25.29 2.47
CA GLY A 27 3.28 -24.97 3.64
C GLY A 27 2.29 -23.85 3.34
N CYS A 28 1.52 -23.98 2.25
CA CYS A 28 0.53 -23.00 1.83
C CYS A 28 -0.75 -23.63 1.29
N THR A 29 -1.71 -22.80 0.87
CA THR A 29 -2.97 -23.31 0.31
C THR A 29 -2.81 -23.67 -1.17
N ARG A 30 -3.56 -24.68 -1.63
CA ARG A 30 -3.68 -25.03 -3.07
C ARG A 30 -4.14 -23.86 -3.93
N ARG A 31 -4.97 -22.96 -3.34
CA ARG A 31 -5.44 -21.74 -3.99
C ARG A 31 -4.30 -20.77 -4.26
N LEU A 32 -3.39 -20.59 -3.30
CA LEU A 32 -2.21 -19.74 -3.47
C LEU A 32 -1.28 -20.27 -4.57
N VAL A 33 -1.02 -21.58 -4.59
CA VAL A 33 -0.22 -22.21 -5.66
C VAL A 33 -0.86 -22.02 -7.03
N ARG A 34 -2.17 -22.31 -7.16
CA ARG A 34 -2.89 -22.12 -8.43
C ARG A 34 -2.84 -20.66 -8.89
N MET A 35 -3.03 -19.72 -7.97
CA MET A 35 -2.96 -18.30 -8.28
C MET A 35 -1.56 -17.92 -8.80
N ILE A 36 -0.50 -18.38 -8.14
CA ILE A 36 0.88 -18.08 -8.51
C ILE A 36 1.28 -18.76 -9.81
N ARG A 37 0.91 -20.02 -10.05
CA ARG A 37 1.16 -20.70 -11.33
C ARG A 37 0.45 -20.03 -12.51
N ASN A 38 -0.85 -19.76 -12.36
CA ASN A 38 -1.60 -19.05 -13.39
C ASN A 38 -1.00 -17.65 -13.66
N THR A 39 -0.46 -17.01 -12.62
CA THR A 39 0.27 -15.76 -12.75
C THR A 39 1.60 -15.99 -13.47
N ALA A 40 2.42 -16.95 -13.05
CA ALA A 40 3.75 -17.24 -13.59
C ALA A 40 3.73 -17.69 -15.06
N GLU A 41 2.80 -18.56 -15.40
CA GLU A 41 2.66 -19.14 -16.73
C GLU A 41 2.13 -18.11 -17.74
N ALA A 42 1.35 -17.12 -17.27
CA ALA A 42 1.02 -15.92 -18.03
C ALA A 42 2.19 -14.90 -18.12
N TYR A 43 3.26 -15.04 -17.31
CA TYR A 43 4.28 -14.00 -17.10
C TYR A 43 5.73 -14.51 -17.13
N LYS A 44 6.33 -14.57 -18.33
CA LYS A 44 7.81 -14.54 -18.51
C LYS A 44 8.38 -13.13 -18.34
N GLY A 45 7.93 -12.37 -17.33
CA GLY A 45 8.19 -10.93 -17.18
C GLY A 45 8.27 -10.45 -15.72
N ARG A 46 8.95 -9.31 -15.47
CA ARG A 46 8.98 -8.62 -14.18
C ARG A 46 7.53 -8.42 -13.69
N MET A 47 7.25 -8.78 -12.44
CA MET A 47 5.99 -8.47 -11.76
C MET A 47 6.16 -7.18 -10.94
N PRO A 48 5.11 -6.36 -10.74
CA PRO A 48 5.22 -5.20 -9.88
C PRO A 48 5.54 -5.61 -8.44
N LYS A 49 6.59 -5.02 -7.87
CA LYS A 49 6.86 -5.07 -6.43
C LYS A 49 5.98 -4.06 -5.72
N ILE A 50 4.91 -4.55 -5.07
CA ILE A 50 3.93 -3.72 -4.37
C ILE A 50 4.13 -3.85 -2.87
N LEU A 51 4.63 -2.78 -2.24
CA LEU A 51 4.89 -2.72 -0.80
C LEU A 51 3.69 -2.10 -0.08
N ILE A 52 3.26 -2.69 1.03
CA ILE A 52 2.39 -2.03 2.01
C ILE A 52 3.29 -1.68 3.18
N PHE A 53 3.25 -0.43 3.65
CA PHE A 53 4.03 -0.03 4.81
C PHE A 53 3.28 0.98 5.67
N ASP A 54 3.69 1.06 6.92
CA ASP A 54 3.13 1.95 7.94
C ASP A 54 4.25 2.32 8.93
N ILE A 55 4.25 3.56 9.43
CA ILE A 55 5.24 4.04 10.41
C ILE A 55 4.58 4.53 11.69
N GLU A 56 5.30 4.38 12.80
CA GLU A 56 4.94 5.00 14.08
C GLU A 56 5.99 6.04 14.45
N THR A 57 5.53 7.25 14.78
CA THR A 57 6.41 8.38 15.11
C THR A 57 6.27 8.79 16.57
N ALA A 58 7.37 9.19 17.19
CA ALA A 58 7.36 9.80 18.51
C ALA A 58 6.56 11.13 18.48
N PRO A 59 5.74 11.42 19.51
CA PRO A 59 5.19 12.75 19.67
C PRO A 59 6.32 13.78 19.88
N MET A 60 6.09 14.99 19.38
CA MET A 60 6.95 16.13 19.68
C MET A 60 6.83 16.50 21.16
N GLU A 61 7.96 16.91 21.76
CA GLU A 61 7.99 17.52 23.10
C GLU A 61 8.04 19.04 22.92
N ILE A 62 6.99 19.73 23.37
CA ILE A 62 6.79 21.16 23.10
C ILE A 62 6.39 21.87 24.39
N TYR A 63 6.99 23.03 24.66
CA TYR A 63 6.52 23.92 25.71
C TYR A 63 5.29 24.72 25.25
N THR A 64 4.18 24.61 25.98
CA THR A 64 2.97 25.39 25.76
C THR A 64 2.47 26.00 27.07
N TRP A 65 1.75 27.12 26.99
CA TRP A 65 1.21 27.82 28.16
C TRP A 65 -0.14 27.27 28.65
N GLY A 66 -0.76 26.37 27.89
CA GLY A 66 -2.07 25.83 28.23
C GLY A 66 -2.54 24.75 27.27
N LEU A 67 -3.70 24.18 27.59
CA LEU A 67 -4.28 23.02 26.89
C LEU A 67 -5.15 23.40 25.69
N TYR A 68 -5.62 24.65 25.63
CA TYR A 68 -6.49 25.15 24.54
C TYR A 68 -5.68 25.56 23.31
N LYS A 69 -6.33 26.16 22.30
CA LYS A 69 -5.71 26.51 21.02
C LYS A 69 -4.42 27.33 21.21
N GLN A 70 -3.27 26.71 20.96
CA GLN A 70 -1.95 27.32 20.91
C GLN A 70 -1.37 27.19 19.50
N HIS A 71 -0.47 28.11 19.13
CA HIS A 71 0.27 28.07 17.87
C HIS A 71 1.77 28.03 18.18
N PRO A 72 2.29 26.91 18.72
CA PRO A 72 3.68 26.82 19.15
C PRO A 72 4.62 27.09 17.97
N GLN A 73 5.64 27.90 18.22
CA GLN A 73 6.69 28.22 17.25
C GLN A 73 7.84 27.21 17.38
N THR A 74 8.69 27.13 16.35
CA THR A 74 9.79 26.14 16.30
C THR A 74 10.76 26.23 17.47
N HIS A 75 10.99 27.41 18.04
CA HIS A 75 11.84 27.59 19.22
C HIS A 75 11.25 27.02 20.53
N GLN A 76 9.96 26.66 20.55
CA GLN A 76 9.30 26.02 21.69
C GLN A 76 9.40 24.49 21.64
N VAL A 77 9.95 23.94 20.56
CA VAL A 77 10.17 22.51 20.40
C VAL A 77 11.42 22.11 21.20
N ILE A 78 11.24 21.23 22.17
CA ILE A 78 12.32 20.65 22.99
C ILE A 78 12.94 19.48 22.23
N LYS A 79 12.09 18.57 21.74
CA LYS A 79 12.47 17.44 20.90
C LYS A 79 11.45 17.29 19.78
N ASP A 80 11.95 17.24 18.55
CA ASP A 80 11.11 16.94 17.40
C ASP A 80 10.71 15.45 17.38
N TRP A 81 9.83 15.09 16.45
CA TRP A 81 9.47 13.69 16.23
C TRP A 81 10.63 12.91 15.60
N SER A 82 10.69 11.61 15.87
CA SER A 82 11.52 10.62 15.18
C SER A 82 10.67 9.38 14.87
N LEU A 83 11.17 8.44 14.07
CA LEU A 83 10.55 7.12 13.97
C LEU A 83 10.75 6.35 15.27
N LEU A 84 9.70 5.65 15.72
CA LEU A 84 9.75 4.67 16.80
C LEU A 84 9.79 3.25 16.22
N SER A 85 8.94 2.99 15.22
CA SER A 85 8.93 1.74 14.48
C SER A 85 8.44 1.94 13.05
N TRP A 86 8.74 0.95 12.21
CA TRP A 86 8.10 0.79 10.92
C TRP A 86 7.75 -0.68 10.71
N SER A 87 6.73 -0.91 9.90
CA SER A 87 6.31 -2.24 9.45
C SER A 87 6.01 -2.21 7.98
N ALA A 88 6.30 -3.32 7.30
CA ALA A 88 6.08 -3.45 5.87
C ALA A 88 5.81 -4.89 5.46
N LYS A 89 5.05 -5.08 4.40
CA LYS A 89 4.86 -6.38 3.74
C LYS A 89 4.71 -6.21 2.24
N TRP A 90 5.17 -7.20 1.49
CA TRP A 90 4.83 -7.28 0.07
C TRP A 90 3.38 -7.75 -0.06
N LEU A 91 2.62 -7.15 -0.97
CA LEU A 91 1.23 -7.50 -1.22
C LEU A 91 1.08 -9.02 -1.48
N PHE A 92 0.13 -9.66 -0.81
CA PHE A 92 -0.14 -11.10 -0.80
C PHE A 92 0.92 -11.99 -0.13
N ASN A 93 1.95 -11.41 0.49
CA ASN A 93 2.93 -12.16 1.26
C ASN A 93 2.51 -12.23 2.74
N ASP A 94 2.66 -13.39 3.37
CA ASP A 94 2.39 -13.57 4.81
C ASP A 94 3.48 -12.92 5.69
N THR A 95 4.66 -12.67 5.12
CA THR A 95 5.82 -12.15 5.86
C THR A 95 5.69 -10.64 6.07
N VAL A 96 5.62 -10.24 7.33
CA VAL A 96 5.73 -8.84 7.76
C VAL A 96 7.15 -8.57 8.27
N TYR A 97 7.80 -7.61 7.64
CA TYR A 97 9.06 -7.01 8.07
C TYR A 97 8.76 -5.87 9.04
N SER A 98 9.56 -5.72 10.08
CA SER A 98 9.45 -4.59 11.00
C SER A 98 10.79 -4.33 11.66
N GLN A 99 10.99 -3.09 12.08
CA GLN A 99 12.02 -2.73 13.03
C GLN A 99 11.51 -1.62 13.95
N ARG A 100 12.18 -1.49 15.10
CA ARG A 100 11.94 -0.45 16.09
C ARG A 100 13.25 0.02 16.67
N VAL A 101 13.25 1.23 17.21
CA VAL A 101 14.37 1.75 17.98
C VAL A 101 14.54 1.02 19.31
N THR A 102 15.73 1.13 19.89
CA THR A 102 16.00 0.76 21.30
C THR A 102 15.46 1.81 22.26
N GLY A 103 15.45 1.51 23.57
CA GLY A 103 15.01 2.45 24.60
C GLY A 103 15.84 3.72 24.63
N GLU A 104 17.17 3.57 24.56
CA GLU A 104 18.13 4.67 24.52
C GLU A 104 17.91 5.55 23.29
N GLN A 105 17.80 4.93 22.12
CA GLN A 105 17.52 5.62 20.86
C GLN A 105 16.18 6.37 20.86
N ALA A 106 15.12 5.80 21.46
CA ALA A 106 13.83 6.47 21.59
C ALA A 106 13.92 7.76 22.44
N ILE A 107 14.67 7.71 23.54
CA ILE A 107 14.93 8.86 24.42
C ILE A 107 15.71 9.94 23.66
N GLU A 108 16.70 9.54 22.87
CA GLU A 108 17.59 10.44 22.13
C GLU A 108 16.99 10.95 20.80
N ARG A 109 15.83 10.41 20.38
CA ARG A 109 15.23 10.67 19.06
C ARG A 109 16.14 10.25 17.89
N ASP A 110 16.95 9.22 18.12
CA ASP A 110 17.80 8.61 17.11
C ASP A 110 17.09 7.42 16.46
N ASP A 111 16.71 7.54 15.19
CA ASP A 111 16.13 6.46 14.40
C ASP A 111 17.07 5.93 13.31
N SER A 112 18.34 6.35 13.32
CA SER A 112 19.33 5.99 12.31
C SER A 112 19.49 4.49 12.11
N SER A 113 19.31 3.70 13.18
CA SER A 113 19.42 2.25 13.18
C SER A 113 18.34 1.53 12.36
N ILE A 114 17.18 2.17 12.15
CA ILE A 114 16.03 1.54 11.48
C ILE A 114 15.67 2.20 10.15
N VAL A 115 16.23 3.38 9.85
CA VAL A 115 15.85 4.16 8.66
C VAL A 115 16.35 3.51 7.36
N LYS A 116 17.57 2.97 7.36
CA LYS A 116 18.22 2.42 6.14
C LYS A 116 17.50 1.20 5.57
N SER A 117 16.99 0.33 6.44
CA SER A 117 16.23 -0.88 6.06
C SER A 117 14.85 -0.55 5.49
N LEU A 118 14.15 0.44 6.06
CA LEU A 118 12.91 0.95 5.46
C LEU A 118 13.17 1.56 4.09
N TRP A 119 14.25 2.35 3.97
CA TRP A 119 14.66 2.93 2.70
C TRP A 119 14.89 1.85 1.64
N ALA A 120 15.61 0.77 1.97
CA ALA A 120 15.90 -0.32 1.05
C ALA A 120 14.62 -0.99 0.52
N LEU A 121 13.60 -1.18 1.37
CA LEU A 121 12.32 -1.74 0.94
C LEU A 121 11.57 -0.81 -0.04
N LEU A 122 11.59 0.51 0.21
CA LEU A 122 10.98 1.49 -0.67
C LEU A 122 11.75 1.65 -1.99
N ASP A 123 13.08 1.54 -1.96
CA ASP A 123 13.95 1.61 -3.13
C ASP A 123 13.71 0.43 -4.10
N GLU A 124 13.24 -0.71 -3.59
CA GLU A 124 12.85 -1.86 -4.39
C GLU A 124 11.40 -1.79 -4.91
N ALA A 125 10.56 -0.93 -4.36
CA ALA A 125 9.13 -0.92 -4.66
C ALA A 125 8.83 -0.21 -5.99
N ASP A 126 7.92 -0.79 -6.78
CA ASP A 126 7.32 -0.13 -7.94
C ASP A 126 6.09 0.70 -7.51
N LEU A 127 5.35 0.16 -6.52
CA LEU A 127 4.12 0.71 -5.99
C LEU A 127 4.12 0.58 -4.47
N VAL A 128 3.55 1.56 -3.79
CA VAL A 128 3.46 1.58 -2.34
C VAL A 128 2.03 1.86 -1.91
N ILE A 129 1.49 1.03 -1.02
CA ILE A 129 0.14 1.12 -0.47
C ILE A 129 0.22 1.58 0.98
N GLY A 130 -0.68 2.49 1.37
CA GLY A 130 -0.87 2.85 2.76
C GLY A 130 -2.18 3.61 2.99
N HIS A 131 -2.46 3.94 4.24
CA HIS A 131 -3.62 4.76 4.62
C HIS A 131 -3.14 6.15 5.04
N ASN A 132 -3.41 7.17 4.22
CA ASN A 132 -2.83 8.53 4.37
C ASN A 132 -1.31 8.62 4.12
N ALA A 133 -0.71 7.57 3.54
CA ALA A 133 0.73 7.48 3.32
C ALA A 133 1.30 8.62 2.45
N ALA A 134 0.55 9.13 1.47
CA ALA A 134 1.05 10.21 0.61
C ALA A 134 1.20 11.54 1.36
N LYS A 135 0.44 11.75 2.44
CA LYS A 135 0.48 12.98 3.25
C LYS A 135 1.25 12.82 4.56
N PHE A 136 1.40 11.60 5.06
CA PHE A 136 2.06 11.32 6.32
C PHE A 136 3.32 10.47 6.10
N ASP A 137 3.17 9.15 5.96
CA ASP A 137 4.25 8.17 6.02
C ASP A 137 5.39 8.46 5.06
N VAL A 138 5.09 8.65 3.77
CA VAL A 138 6.10 8.90 2.72
C VAL A 138 6.86 10.20 3.00
N ARG A 139 6.16 11.25 3.43
CA ARG A 139 6.80 12.56 3.67
C ARG A 139 7.69 12.52 4.91
N LYS A 140 7.22 11.85 5.97
CA LYS A 140 7.98 11.63 7.21
C LYS A 140 9.21 10.77 6.91
N ALA A 141 9.05 9.63 6.25
CA ALA A 141 10.15 8.76 5.85
C ALA A 141 11.20 9.50 5.01
N ASN A 142 10.79 10.26 3.99
CA ASN A 142 11.71 11.06 3.16
C ASN A 142 12.54 12.06 3.97
N LEU A 143 11.95 12.74 4.96
CA LEU A 143 12.73 13.62 5.83
C LEU A 143 13.78 12.83 6.62
N ARG A 144 13.40 11.67 7.18
CA ARG A 144 14.36 10.83 7.92
C ARG A 144 15.44 10.25 7.02
N PHE A 145 15.13 9.91 5.77
CA PHE A 145 16.14 9.51 4.78
C PHE A 145 17.17 10.62 4.56
N ALA A 146 16.70 11.84 4.29
CA ALA A 146 17.58 12.98 4.07
C ALA A 146 18.45 13.31 5.31
N LEU A 147 17.87 13.28 6.52
CA LEU A 147 18.60 13.50 7.77
C LEU A 147 19.67 12.43 8.03
N ASN A 148 19.48 11.21 7.52
CA ASN A 148 20.44 10.11 7.63
C ASN A 148 21.38 9.99 6.40
N GLY A 149 21.45 11.03 5.56
CA GLY A 149 22.35 11.06 4.40
C GLY A 149 21.98 10.09 3.27
N LEU A 150 20.75 9.58 3.26
CA LEU A 150 20.24 8.72 2.19
C LEU A 150 19.64 9.57 1.06
N LEU A 151 19.88 9.15 -0.17
CA LEU A 151 19.24 9.74 -1.36
C LEU A 151 17.76 9.33 -1.43
N PRO A 152 16.94 10.00 -2.26
CA PRO A 152 15.59 9.51 -2.53
C PRO A 152 15.64 8.06 -3.04
N PRO A 153 14.72 7.18 -2.58
CA PRO A 153 14.57 5.85 -3.16
C PRO A 153 14.17 5.94 -4.64
N ASN A 154 14.30 4.83 -5.38
CA ASN A 154 13.82 4.74 -6.75
C ASN A 154 12.34 5.17 -6.88
N PRO A 155 11.93 5.72 -8.03
CA PRO A 155 10.58 6.20 -8.21
C PRO A 155 9.52 5.10 -8.05
N TYR A 156 8.57 5.31 -7.15
CA TYR A 156 7.38 4.48 -6.99
C TYR A 156 6.10 5.32 -7.05
N ARG A 157 4.94 4.68 -7.28
CA ARG A 157 3.64 5.34 -7.13
C ARG A 157 2.93 4.95 -5.85
N VAL A 158 2.28 5.93 -5.21
CA VAL A 158 1.54 5.72 -3.97
C VAL A 158 0.07 5.43 -4.25
N ILE A 159 -0.44 4.35 -3.67
CA ILE A 159 -1.83 3.96 -3.60
C ILE A 159 -2.34 4.29 -2.19
N ASP A 160 -2.95 5.46 -2.05
CA ASP A 160 -3.42 5.96 -0.75
C ASP A 160 -4.90 5.63 -0.54
N THR A 161 -5.19 4.67 0.35
CA THR A 161 -6.55 4.18 0.60
C THR A 161 -7.48 5.26 1.15
N LEU A 162 -6.97 6.20 1.95
CA LEU A 162 -7.74 7.32 2.48
C LEU A 162 -8.19 8.26 1.35
N THR A 163 -7.25 8.61 0.48
CA THR A 163 -7.51 9.50 -0.66
C THR A 163 -8.49 8.87 -1.65
N HIS A 164 -8.32 7.58 -1.95
CA HIS A 164 -9.26 6.88 -2.83
C HIS A 164 -10.64 6.75 -2.20
N SER A 165 -10.74 6.42 -0.91
CA SER A 165 -12.02 6.30 -0.20
C SER A 165 -12.82 7.60 -0.26
N ARG A 166 -12.18 8.74 -0.02
CA ARG A 166 -12.83 10.07 -0.06
C ARG A 166 -13.37 10.46 -1.43
N LYS A 167 -12.80 9.92 -2.51
CA LYS A 167 -13.26 10.20 -3.87
C LYS A 167 -14.54 9.44 -4.24
N VAL A 168 -14.85 8.36 -3.54
CA VAL A 168 -15.86 7.39 -4.00
C VAL A 168 -16.95 7.07 -2.98
N PHE A 169 -16.71 7.30 -1.68
CA PHE A 169 -17.70 7.04 -0.63
C PHE A 169 -18.10 8.31 0.10
N GLY A 170 -19.33 8.34 0.61
CA GLY A 170 -19.85 9.35 1.54
C GLY A 170 -19.86 8.86 2.99
N SER A 171 -18.71 8.37 3.49
CA SER A 171 -18.60 7.86 4.86
C SER A 171 -18.57 8.98 5.90
N SER A 172 -19.16 8.76 7.09
CA SER A 172 -19.11 9.72 8.21
C SER A 172 -17.69 9.94 8.76
N SER A 173 -16.82 8.94 8.61
CA SER A 173 -15.39 9.04 8.93
C SER A 173 -14.59 8.20 7.94
N PHE A 174 -13.39 8.67 7.61
CA PHE A 174 -12.47 7.94 6.74
C PHE A 174 -11.26 7.39 7.49
N LYS A 175 -11.28 7.41 8.83
CA LYS A 175 -10.27 6.69 9.62
C LYS A 175 -10.33 5.20 9.26
N MET A 176 -9.17 4.56 9.09
CA MET A 176 -9.07 3.14 8.73
C MET A 176 -9.96 2.24 9.58
N ASP A 177 -9.87 2.39 10.91
CA ASP A 177 -10.67 1.59 11.86
C ASP A 177 -12.19 1.71 11.65
N TYR A 178 -12.67 2.90 11.30
CA TYR A 178 -14.08 3.13 11.01
C TYR A 178 -14.52 2.49 9.68
N LEU A 179 -13.68 2.59 8.65
CA LEU A 179 -13.94 1.93 7.36
C LEU A 179 -13.95 0.41 7.50
N ASN A 180 -13.00 -0.14 8.27
CA ASN A 180 -12.93 -1.58 8.53
C ASN A 180 -14.16 -2.07 9.26
N LYS A 181 -14.63 -1.34 10.28
CA LYS A 181 -15.88 -1.65 10.97
C LYS A 181 -17.07 -1.73 10.00
N ILE A 182 -17.20 -0.76 9.09
CA ILE A 182 -18.29 -0.74 8.10
C ILE A 182 -18.21 -1.95 7.15
N PHE A 183 -17.00 -2.30 6.71
CA PHE A 183 -16.79 -3.37 5.75
C PHE A 183 -16.69 -4.76 6.39
N GLY A 184 -16.74 -4.88 7.72
CA GLY A 184 -16.59 -6.13 8.45
C GLY A 184 -15.18 -6.72 8.34
N LEU A 185 -14.15 -5.86 8.33
CA LEU A 185 -12.73 -6.24 8.24
C LEU A 185 -12.06 -6.26 9.61
N SER A 186 -10.81 -6.74 9.65
CA SER A 186 -9.99 -6.72 10.86
C SER A 186 -9.86 -5.30 11.45
N MET A 187 -10.04 -5.21 12.77
CA MET A 187 -9.99 -3.97 13.53
C MET A 187 -8.59 -3.73 14.11
N LYS A 188 -8.24 -2.47 14.37
CA LYS A 188 -6.97 -2.15 15.04
C LYS A 188 -6.97 -2.67 16.47
N ILE A 189 -5.79 -3.01 17.00
CA ILE A 189 -5.63 -3.21 18.44
C ILE A 189 -5.97 -1.87 19.13
N PRO A 190 -6.85 -1.85 20.14
CA PRO A 190 -7.08 -0.64 20.91
C PRO A 190 -5.79 -0.18 21.59
N THR A 191 -5.41 1.07 21.38
CA THR A 191 -4.27 1.70 22.06
C THR A 191 -4.69 3.04 22.64
N ASN A 192 -3.86 3.59 23.53
CA ASN A 192 -4.03 4.93 24.05
C ASN A 192 -2.69 5.68 24.00
N PHE A 193 -2.72 6.99 24.23
CA PHE A 193 -1.53 7.84 24.12
C PHE A 193 -0.41 7.48 25.10
N GLN A 194 -0.71 6.77 26.20
CA GLN A 194 0.29 6.33 27.18
C GLN A 194 1.35 5.42 26.54
N LEU A 195 0.97 4.61 25.53
CA LEU A 195 1.92 3.77 24.81
C LEU A 195 3.06 4.60 24.19
N TRP A 196 2.73 5.74 23.56
CA TRP A 196 3.74 6.64 22.98
C TRP A 196 4.57 7.30 24.07
N VAL A 197 3.95 7.73 25.18
CA VAL A 197 4.66 8.30 26.35
C VAL A 197 5.70 7.31 26.90
N ASP A 198 5.33 6.04 27.02
CA ASP A 198 6.23 5.02 27.56
C ASP A 198 7.35 4.68 26.55
N CYS A 199 7.05 4.69 25.25
CA CYS A 199 8.05 4.52 24.20
C CYS A 199 9.12 5.62 24.25
N VAL A 200 8.71 6.89 24.33
CA VAL A 200 9.66 8.03 24.36
C VAL A 200 10.45 8.12 25.66
N LYS A 201 9.98 7.46 26.73
CA LYS A 201 10.72 7.25 27.99
C LYS A 201 11.68 6.05 27.94
N GLY A 202 11.80 5.38 26.80
CA GLY A 202 12.72 4.26 26.58
C GLY A 202 12.23 2.91 27.10
N SER A 203 10.92 2.75 27.35
CA SER A 203 10.39 1.45 27.78
C SER A 203 10.48 0.41 26.65
N ASN A 204 11.41 -0.53 26.77
CA ASN A 204 11.57 -1.62 25.82
C ASN A 204 10.30 -2.48 25.67
N LYS A 205 9.52 -2.61 26.74
CA LYS A 205 8.21 -3.31 26.69
C LYS A 205 7.23 -2.55 25.80
N ALA A 206 7.10 -1.24 25.99
CA ALA A 206 6.22 -0.38 25.19
C ALA A 206 6.67 -0.34 23.73
N LEU A 207 7.98 -0.25 23.46
CA LEU A 207 8.52 -0.28 22.09
C LEU A 207 8.22 -1.60 21.37
N LYS A 208 8.27 -2.73 22.08
CA LYS A 208 7.87 -4.04 21.52
C LYS A 208 6.36 -4.13 21.26
N GLU A 209 5.55 -3.53 22.13
CA GLU A 209 4.11 -3.41 21.93
C GLU A 209 3.79 -2.51 20.72
N MET A 210 4.50 -1.39 20.57
CA MET A 210 4.39 -0.50 19.40
C MET A 210 4.72 -1.22 18.09
N GLU A 211 5.82 -1.98 18.07
CA GLU A 211 6.16 -2.80 16.90
C GLU A 211 5.05 -3.83 16.59
N THR A 212 4.48 -4.47 17.61
CA THR A 212 3.38 -5.43 17.42
C THR A 212 2.13 -4.76 16.84
N TYR A 213 1.79 -3.58 17.35
CA TYR A 213 0.71 -2.74 16.84
C TYR A 213 0.91 -2.39 15.36
N ASN A 214 2.08 -1.85 15.02
CA ASN A 214 2.43 -1.42 13.68
C ASN A 214 2.51 -2.60 12.68
N ARG A 215 2.97 -3.78 13.12
CA ARG A 215 2.93 -5.02 12.31
C ARG A 215 1.51 -5.44 11.96
N MET A 216 0.54 -5.20 12.83
CA MET A 216 -0.86 -5.48 12.52
C MET A 216 -1.45 -4.50 11.53
N ASP A 217 -1.08 -3.23 11.62
CA ASP A 217 -1.62 -2.17 10.75
C ASP A 217 -1.35 -2.41 9.27
N VAL A 218 -0.21 -3.01 8.89
CA VAL A 218 0.04 -3.37 7.48
C VAL A 218 -0.84 -4.51 6.96
N ASN A 219 -1.20 -5.47 7.82
CA ASN A 219 -2.13 -6.54 7.43
C ASN A 219 -3.56 -6.00 7.30
N ILE A 220 -3.95 -5.15 8.24
CA ILE A 220 -5.25 -4.48 8.23
C ILE A 220 -5.37 -3.56 7.00
N THR A 221 -4.30 -2.84 6.66
CA THR A 221 -4.22 -2.00 5.47
C THR A 221 -4.34 -2.81 4.19
N GLU A 222 -3.76 -4.01 4.15
CA GLU A 222 -3.91 -4.92 3.00
C GLU A 222 -5.37 -5.33 2.79
N GLU A 223 -6.05 -5.78 3.84
CA GLU A 223 -7.46 -6.16 3.78
C GLU A 223 -8.32 -4.99 3.26
N LEU A 224 -8.12 -3.80 3.83
CA LEU A 224 -8.82 -2.60 3.40
C LEU A 224 -8.50 -2.27 1.93
N TYR A 225 -7.23 -2.28 1.54
CA TYR A 225 -6.83 -2.03 0.16
C TYR A 225 -7.54 -2.99 -0.80
N LEU A 226 -7.52 -4.29 -0.52
CA LEU A 226 -8.16 -5.30 -1.37
C LEU A 226 -9.67 -5.11 -1.47
N LYS A 227 -10.32 -4.71 -0.38
CA LYS A 227 -11.76 -4.37 -0.35
C LYS A 227 -12.06 -3.13 -1.20
N LEU A 228 -11.19 -2.13 -1.17
CA LEU A 228 -11.38 -0.84 -1.83
C LEU A 228 -10.92 -0.81 -3.28
N ARG A 229 -9.94 -1.62 -3.65
CA ARG A 229 -9.32 -1.71 -4.99
C ARG A 229 -10.31 -1.73 -6.17
N PRO A 230 -11.46 -2.45 -6.12
CA PRO A 230 -12.44 -2.44 -7.20
C PRO A 230 -13.05 -1.04 -7.46
N TRP A 231 -13.11 -0.20 -6.42
CA TRP A 231 -13.75 1.11 -6.44
C TRP A 231 -12.76 2.25 -6.75
N MET A 232 -11.45 1.99 -6.76
CA MET A 232 -10.43 3.02 -6.89
C MET A 232 -10.39 3.61 -8.30
N LYS A 233 -10.98 4.80 -8.45
CA LYS A 233 -10.82 5.63 -9.67
C LYS A 233 -9.39 6.16 -9.76
N GLY A 234 -8.75 5.98 -10.91
CA GLY A 234 -7.36 6.41 -11.14
C GLY A 234 -6.34 5.60 -10.35
N HIS A 235 -6.61 4.33 -10.08
CA HIS A 235 -5.62 3.41 -9.52
C HIS A 235 -4.37 3.38 -10.43
N PRO A 236 -3.15 3.32 -9.86
CA PRO A 236 -1.95 3.10 -10.65
C PRO A 236 -2.09 1.87 -11.55
N ASN A 237 -1.81 2.03 -12.84
CA ASN A 237 -1.92 0.94 -13.80
C ASN A 237 -0.84 -0.12 -13.52
N VAL A 238 -1.20 -1.21 -12.84
CA VAL A 238 -0.28 -2.30 -12.49
C VAL A 238 0.16 -3.08 -13.72
N ALA A 239 -0.64 -3.08 -14.79
CA ALA A 239 -0.31 -3.77 -16.03
C ALA A 239 0.92 -3.18 -16.73
N LEU A 240 1.27 -1.91 -16.46
CA LEU A 240 2.51 -1.30 -17.00
C LEU A 240 3.79 -1.94 -16.48
N TYR A 241 3.71 -2.62 -15.33
CA TYR A 241 4.85 -3.24 -14.68
C TYR A 241 4.96 -4.73 -15.03
N ILE A 242 4.08 -5.22 -15.89
CA ILE A 242 3.97 -6.62 -16.27
C ILE A 242 4.35 -6.72 -17.75
N ASN A 243 5.39 -7.49 -18.05
CA ASN A 243 5.83 -7.69 -19.44
C ASN A 243 4.98 -8.79 -20.10
N THR A 244 3.88 -8.39 -20.74
CA THR A 244 2.98 -9.27 -21.48
C THR A 244 2.35 -8.53 -22.67
N ASP A 245 1.97 -9.28 -23.70
CA ASP A 245 1.17 -8.80 -24.83
C ASP A 245 -0.34 -8.90 -24.54
N GLU A 246 -0.72 -9.52 -23.42
CA GLU A 246 -2.11 -9.70 -23.02
C GLU A 246 -2.77 -8.41 -22.52
N THR A 247 -4.10 -8.35 -22.69
CA THR A 247 -4.89 -7.24 -22.16
C THR A 247 -5.22 -7.48 -20.68
N LEU A 248 -4.59 -6.69 -19.81
CA LEU A 248 -4.72 -6.86 -18.36
C LEU A 248 -5.57 -5.79 -17.69
N CYS A 249 -6.20 -6.17 -16.57
CA CYS A 249 -6.82 -5.23 -15.64
C CYS A 249 -5.79 -4.27 -15.06
N THR A 250 -6.04 -2.96 -15.18
CA THR A 250 -5.15 -1.92 -14.65
C THR A 250 -5.01 -1.92 -13.12
N ASN A 251 -5.94 -2.54 -12.40
CA ASN A 251 -5.96 -2.51 -10.93
C ASN A 251 -5.28 -3.73 -10.29
N CYS A 252 -5.33 -4.90 -10.95
CA CYS A 252 -4.81 -6.13 -10.37
C CYS A 252 -3.96 -7.00 -11.31
N GLY A 253 -3.87 -6.65 -12.60
CA GLY A 253 -3.09 -7.42 -13.57
C GLY A 253 -3.73 -8.75 -13.95
N ASN A 254 -5.05 -8.93 -13.77
CA ASN A 254 -5.75 -10.14 -14.21
C ASN A 254 -6.19 -9.98 -15.67
N GLU A 255 -6.07 -11.06 -16.45
CA GLU A 255 -6.45 -11.15 -17.88
C GLU A 255 -7.94 -11.47 -18.09
N ASP A 256 -8.63 -12.02 -17.08
CA ASP A 256 -10.04 -12.39 -17.16
C ASP A 256 -10.93 -11.15 -17.05
N LEU A 257 -11.24 -10.59 -18.21
CA LEU A 257 -12.00 -9.37 -18.41
C LEU A 257 -13.34 -9.65 -19.11
N GLU A 258 -14.44 -9.34 -18.42
CA GLU A 258 -15.77 -9.36 -19.01
C GLU A 258 -16.06 -8.01 -19.69
N TRP A 259 -15.95 -7.96 -21.01
CA TRP A 259 -16.19 -6.77 -21.81
C TRP A 259 -17.68 -6.54 -22.06
N ALA A 260 -18.22 -5.47 -21.47
CA ALA A 260 -19.61 -5.09 -21.64
C ALA A 260 -19.82 -3.59 -21.46
N GLY A 261 -20.71 -3.02 -22.27
CA GLY A 261 -21.08 -1.60 -22.21
C GLY A 261 -20.00 -0.63 -22.70
N TYR A 262 -20.20 0.65 -22.40
CA TYR A 262 -19.30 1.74 -22.78
C TYR A 262 -19.10 2.72 -21.63
N TYR A 263 -17.88 3.22 -21.50
CA TYR A 263 -17.56 4.41 -20.71
C TYR A 263 -17.52 5.64 -21.62
N PHE A 264 -18.15 6.72 -21.18
CA PHE A 264 -18.22 7.97 -21.91
C PHE A 264 -17.46 9.08 -21.18
N THR A 265 -16.79 9.91 -21.97
CA THR A 265 -16.29 11.24 -21.59
C THR A 265 -17.02 12.27 -22.44
N PRO A 266 -16.96 13.59 -22.13
CA PRO A 266 -17.61 14.60 -22.96
C PRO A 266 -17.30 14.48 -24.46
N ALA A 267 -16.09 14.02 -24.82
CA ALA A 267 -15.64 13.90 -26.20
C ALA A 267 -15.27 12.46 -26.64
N GLY A 268 -15.76 11.42 -25.96
CA GLY A 268 -15.26 10.07 -26.23
C GLY A 268 -16.15 8.93 -25.75
N LYS A 269 -16.10 7.82 -26.49
CA LYS A 269 -16.75 6.54 -26.20
C LYS A 269 -15.68 5.45 -26.17
N TYR A 270 -15.64 4.66 -25.11
CA TYR A 270 -14.63 3.62 -24.89
C TYR A 270 -15.32 2.34 -24.44
N ARG A 271 -14.94 1.17 -24.98
CA ARG A 271 -15.44 -0.10 -24.43
C ARG A 271 -15.10 -0.21 -22.95
N SER A 272 -16.07 -0.59 -22.14
CA SER A 272 -15.83 -0.88 -20.71
C SER A 272 -15.72 -2.38 -20.46
N PHE A 273 -15.05 -2.72 -19.37
CA PHE A 273 -14.96 -4.09 -18.89
C PHE A 273 -15.13 -4.16 -17.37
N ARG A 274 -15.52 -5.33 -16.87
CA ARG A 274 -15.42 -5.72 -15.47
C ARG A 274 -14.37 -6.81 -15.33
N CYS A 275 -13.42 -6.62 -14.42
CA CYS A 275 -12.39 -7.62 -14.12
C CYS A 275 -12.98 -8.71 -13.22
N ASN A 276 -12.91 -9.97 -13.62
CA ASN A 276 -13.38 -11.10 -12.81
C ASN A 276 -12.45 -11.42 -11.63
N GLY A 277 -11.19 -10.99 -11.69
CA GLY A 277 -10.21 -11.16 -10.61
C GLY A 277 -10.38 -10.21 -9.43
N CYS A 278 -10.71 -8.95 -9.68
CA CYS A 278 -10.84 -7.94 -8.61
C CYS A 278 -12.13 -7.13 -8.65
N GLY A 279 -13.06 -7.38 -9.57
CA GLY A 279 -14.32 -6.65 -9.69
C GLY A 279 -14.20 -5.19 -10.18
N ALA A 280 -12.99 -4.71 -10.47
CA ALA A 280 -12.79 -3.33 -10.92
C ALA A 280 -13.42 -3.12 -12.30
N ILE A 281 -14.00 -1.94 -12.51
CA ILE A 281 -14.46 -1.50 -13.81
C ILE A 281 -13.35 -0.69 -14.48
N GLY A 282 -13.00 -1.07 -15.70
CA GLY A 282 -12.03 -0.37 -16.54
C GLY A 282 -12.58 -0.07 -17.92
N ARG A 283 -11.72 0.49 -18.78
CA ARG A 283 -12.07 0.81 -20.17
C ARG A 283 -10.89 0.64 -21.11
N SER A 284 -11.18 0.52 -22.40
CA SER A 284 -10.19 0.60 -23.47
C SER A 284 -9.48 1.96 -23.46
N ARG A 285 -8.20 1.96 -23.87
CA ARG A 285 -7.42 3.19 -24.08
C ARG A 285 -7.87 3.93 -25.32
N ILE A 286 -8.13 3.20 -26.40
CA ILE A 286 -8.54 3.74 -27.70
C ILE A 286 -10.06 3.93 -27.71
N SER A 287 -10.50 5.08 -28.22
CA SER A 287 -11.93 5.37 -28.36
C SER A 287 -12.53 4.59 -29.52
N ASP A 288 -13.74 4.07 -29.32
CA ASP A 288 -14.57 3.41 -30.33
C ASP A 288 -15.26 4.40 -31.29
N LEU A 289 -15.05 5.72 -31.11
CA LEU A 289 -15.53 6.72 -32.07
C LEU A 289 -14.55 6.81 -33.24
N ASP A 290 -15.11 6.63 -34.44
CA ASP A 290 -14.43 6.93 -35.70
C ASP A 290 -14.18 8.44 -35.86
N LYS A 291 -13.38 8.79 -36.87
CA LYS A 291 -12.95 10.17 -37.13
C LYS A 291 -14.11 11.11 -37.47
N GLU A 292 -15.11 10.62 -38.21
CA GLU A 292 -16.25 11.42 -38.66
C GLU A 292 -17.20 11.70 -37.50
N SER A 293 -17.52 10.68 -36.72
CA SER A 293 -18.31 10.76 -35.49
C SER A 293 -17.66 11.72 -34.49
N ARG A 294 -16.33 11.67 -34.34
CA ARG A 294 -15.59 12.57 -33.45
C ARG A 294 -15.65 14.04 -33.92
N ALA A 295 -15.60 14.28 -35.24
CA ALA A 295 -15.65 15.63 -35.80
C ALA A 295 -17.00 16.33 -35.59
N LYS A 296 -18.08 15.56 -35.37
CA LYS A 296 -19.44 16.07 -35.14
C LYS A 296 -19.76 16.34 -33.66
N LEU A 297 -18.86 16.00 -32.73
CA LEU A 297 -19.09 16.21 -31.30
C LEU A 297 -19.00 17.69 -30.93
N LEU A 298 -20.01 18.18 -30.22
CA LEU A 298 -20.03 19.50 -29.61
C LEU A 298 -19.75 19.38 -28.12
N LEU A 299 -19.02 20.34 -27.55
CA LEU A 299 -18.65 20.38 -26.13
C LEU A 299 -19.19 21.66 -25.48
N SER A 300 -19.68 21.54 -24.26
CA SER A 300 -19.97 22.72 -23.44
C SER A 300 -18.66 23.40 -23.02
N VAL A 301 -18.71 24.71 -22.82
CA VAL A 301 -17.60 25.44 -22.18
C VAL A 301 -17.40 24.87 -20.77
N ALA A 302 -16.14 24.62 -20.39
CA ALA A 302 -15.82 24.11 -19.05
C ALA A 302 -16.19 25.15 -17.99
N ALA A 303 -16.78 24.67 -16.89
CA ALA A 303 -17.05 25.47 -15.70
C ALA A 303 -15.80 25.66 -14.84
#